data_AF-A0A3A0BCD4-F1
#
_entry.id   AF-A0A3A0BCD4-F1
#
_cell.length_a   1.000
_cell.length_b   1.000
_cell.length_c   1.000
_cell.angle_alpha   90.00
_cell.angle_beta   90.00
_cell.angle_gamma   90.00
#
_symmetry.space_group_name_H-M   'P 1'
#
loop_
_entity.id
_entity.type
_entity.pdbx_description
1 polymer ?
#
loop_
_entity_poly.entity_id
_entity_poly.type
_entity_poly.pdbx_seq_one_letter_code
_entity_poly.pdbx_strand_id
1 'polypeptide(L)'
;MAETGYDAEFHRLLNESAQLLVQNRPGEAVERLLALYENAPEHPDVLINLSGAYILQRRWDKAVALLTRAVELVPDNVMLWMNLGAAQLGRLETSGPRQQERAIQAYERALQIDPQAPNVHYHLGLIYKERGELSRASAFFQRALEVNPADRDARRWLDRMGQLLQEAQAQKDAQDAAQDEDGPSLAGDVGQDDGGAA
;
A
#
# COMPACT_ATOMS: atom_id res chain seq x y z
N MET A 1 33.48 18.32 14.43
CA MET A 1 32.26 17.96 13.69
C MET A 1 32.30 16.44 13.61
N ALA A 2 31.31 15.74 14.16
CA ALA A 2 31.40 14.30 14.42
C ALA A 2 31.48 13.52 13.09
N GLU A 3 32.70 13.10 12.72
CA GLU A 3 32.90 12.01 11.78
C GLU A 3 32.20 10.80 12.36
N THR A 4 31.25 10.24 11.60
CA THR A 4 30.52 9.02 11.95
C THR A 4 31.53 7.97 12.44
N GLY A 5 31.41 7.50 13.67
CA GLY A 5 32.40 6.66 14.36
C GLY A 5 32.56 5.23 13.81
N TYR A 6 32.35 5.03 12.51
CA TYR A 6 32.44 3.75 11.82
C TYR A 6 33.65 3.76 10.88
N ASP A 7 34.38 2.65 10.84
CA ASP A 7 35.58 2.54 10.02
C ASP A 7 35.27 2.19 8.55
N ALA A 8 36.32 2.16 7.73
CA ALA A 8 36.21 1.81 6.31
C ALA A 8 35.66 0.40 6.09
N GLU A 9 35.88 -0.52 7.04
CA GLU A 9 35.38 -1.89 6.95
C GLU A 9 33.86 -1.94 7.14
N PHE A 10 33.31 -1.20 8.10
CA PHE A 10 31.87 -1.07 8.30
C PHE A 10 31.17 -0.61 7.01
N HIS A 11 31.66 0.47 6.40
CA HIS A 11 31.08 1.00 5.16
C HIS A 11 31.19 0.02 4.00
N ARG A 12 32.33 -0.69 3.88
CA ARG A 12 32.52 -1.74 2.89
C ARG A 12 31.48 -2.86 3.07
N LEU A 13 31.33 -3.39 4.28
CA LEU A 13 30.40 -4.48 4.58
C LEU A 13 28.94 -4.08 4.38
N LEU A 14 28.58 -2.84 4.73
CA LEU A 14 27.25 -2.31 4.49
C LEU A 14 26.94 -2.23 2.99
N ASN A 15 27.89 -1.73 2.20
CA ASN A 15 27.77 -1.66 0.74
C ASN A 15 27.68 -3.06 0.10
N GLU A 16 28.52 -4.00 0.52
CA GLU A 16 28.45 -5.40 0.08
C GLU A 16 27.09 -6.02 0.39
N SER A 17 26.56 -5.76 1.59
CA SER A 17 25.24 -6.22 2.00
C SER A 17 24.13 -5.66 1.11
N ALA A 18 24.19 -4.37 0.76
CA ALA A 18 23.24 -3.76 -0.17
C ALA A 18 23.33 -4.38 -1.58
N GLN A 19 24.54 -4.67 -2.07
CA GLN A 19 24.74 -5.35 -3.36
C GLN A 19 24.15 -6.76 -3.36
N LEU A 20 24.24 -7.49 -2.25
CA LEU A 20 23.59 -8.79 -2.12
C LEU A 20 22.06 -8.68 -2.24
N LEU A 21 21.44 -7.63 -1.71
CA LEU A 21 20.00 -7.39 -1.88
C LEU A 21 19.63 -7.12 -3.34
N VAL A 22 20.43 -6.31 -4.05
CA VAL A 22 20.26 -6.07 -5.49
C VAL A 22 20.38 -7.37 -6.30
N GLN A 23 21.27 -8.27 -5.89
CA GLN A 23 21.44 -9.59 -6.50
C GLN A 23 20.38 -10.61 -6.07
N ASN A 24 19.37 -10.21 -5.29
CA ASN A 24 18.35 -11.07 -4.71
C ASN A 24 18.94 -12.24 -3.89
N ARG A 25 19.99 -11.95 -3.10
CA ARG A 25 20.65 -12.86 -2.15
C ARG A 25 20.41 -12.41 -0.70
N PRO A 26 19.14 -12.32 -0.25
CA PRO A 26 18.83 -11.71 1.03
C PRO A 26 19.28 -12.56 2.23
N GLY A 27 19.51 -13.87 2.06
CA GLY A 27 20.05 -14.73 3.12
C GLY A 27 21.45 -14.30 3.55
N GLU A 28 22.36 -14.16 2.58
CA GLU A 28 23.73 -13.72 2.81
C GLU A 28 23.84 -12.25 3.24
N ALA A 29 22.89 -11.42 2.80
CA ALA A 29 22.79 -10.04 3.28
C ALA A 29 22.42 -10.03 4.78
N VAL A 30 21.46 -10.84 5.23
CA VAL A 30 21.06 -10.90 6.64
C VAL A 30 22.22 -11.30 7.54
N GLU A 31 23.02 -12.29 7.16
CA GLU A 31 24.18 -12.72 7.97
C GLU A 31 25.15 -11.56 8.24
N ARG A 32 25.51 -10.79 7.20
CA ARG A 32 26.39 -9.62 7.32
C ARG A 32 25.74 -8.48 8.08
N LEU A 33 24.48 -8.19 7.77
CA LEU A 33 23.73 -7.09 8.39
C LEU A 33 23.45 -7.32 9.87
N LEU A 34 23.32 -8.57 10.32
CA LEU A 34 23.21 -8.89 11.74
C LEU A 34 24.48 -8.53 12.51
N ALA A 35 25.66 -8.85 11.96
CA ALA A 35 26.93 -8.45 12.57
C ALA A 35 27.09 -6.93 12.64
N LEU A 36 26.66 -6.21 11.60
CA LEU A 36 26.66 -4.74 11.62
C LEU A 36 25.66 -4.19 12.64
N TYR A 37 24.48 -4.80 12.75
CA TYR A 37 23.43 -4.41 13.69
C TYR A 37 23.85 -4.60 15.16
N GLU A 38 24.61 -5.66 15.48
CA GLU A 38 25.15 -5.86 16.84
C GLU A 38 26.06 -4.72 17.30
N ASN A 39 26.81 -4.11 16.38
CA ASN A 39 27.73 -3.02 16.67
C ASN A 39 27.11 -1.63 16.49
N ALA A 40 26.07 -1.52 15.66
CA ALA A 40 25.45 -0.26 15.26
C ALA A 40 23.92 -0.38 15.17
N PRO A 41 23.22 -0.70 16.29
CA PRO A 41 21.80 -1.04 16.26
C PRO A 41 20.89 0.13 15.89
N GLU A 42 21.39 1.36 15.98
CA GLU A 42 20.65 2.59 15.67
C GLU A 42 21.02 3.18 14.30
N HIS A 43 21.94 2.54 13.56
CA HIS A 43 22.38 3.06 12.25
C HIS A 43 21.27 2.93 11.20
N PRO A 44 20.79 4.05 10.60
CA PRO A 44 19.65 4.03 9.69
C PRO A 44 19.81 3.06 8.52
N ASP A 45 20.97 3.08 7.84
CA ASP A 45 21.17 2.21 6.68
C ASP A 45 21.25 0.72 7.03
N VAL A 46 21.76 0.37 8.22
CA VAL A 46 21.76 -1.02 8.71
C VAL A 46 20.32 -1.46 8.96
N LEU A 47 19.52 -0.61 9.62
CA LEU A 47 18.10 -0.86 9.87
C LEU A 47 17.30 -1.00 8.58
N ILE A 48 17.51 -0.10 7.60
CA ILE A 48 16.86 -0.12 6.28
C ILE A 48 17.23 -1.39 5.53
N ASN A 49 18.52 -1.72 5.43
CA ASN A 49 18.98 -2.88 4.66
C ASN A 49 18.56 -4.20 5.34
N LEU A 50 18.67 -4.30 6.68
CA LEU A 50 18.30 -5.52 7.40
C LEU A 50 16.80 -5.77 7.35
N SER A 51 15.99 -4.72 7.54
CA SER A 51 14.53 -4.83 7.39
C SER A 51 14.13 -5.21 5.96
N GLY A 52 14.75 -4.58 4.95
CA GLY A 52 14.57 -4.93 3.54
C GLY A 52 14.93 -6.39 3.24
N ALA A 53 16.03 -6.88 3.81
CA ALA A 53 16.45 -8.27 3.68
C ALA A 53 15.42 -9.25 4.31
N TYR A 54 14.87 -8.89 5.48
CA TYR A 54 13.79 -9.68 6.10
C TYR A 54 12.50 -9.66 5.28
N ILE A 55 12.13 -8.52 4.70
CA ILE A 55 10.98 -8.37 3.80
C ILE A 55 11.15 -9.27 2.56
N LEU A 56 12.31 -9.27 1.92
CA LEU A 56 12.59 -10.13 0.76
C LEU A 56 12.51 -11.62 1.12
N GLN A 57 12.93 -12.00 2.33
CA GLN A 57 12.77 -13.36 2.85
C GLN A 57 11.35 -13.67 3.34
N ARG A 58 10.40 -12.72 3.26
CA ARG A 58 9.04 -12.82 3.81
C ARG A 58 9.02 -13.08 5.32
N ARG A 59 10.06 -12.67 6.04
CA ARG A 59 10.17 -12.75 7.51
C ARG A 59 9.54 -11.51 8.13
N TRP A 60 8.24 -11.34 7.88
CA TRP A 60 7.47 -10.14 8.23
C TRP A 60 7.58 -9.78 9.71
N ASP A 61 7.43 -10.75 10.61
CA ASP A 61 7.47 -10.51 12.06
C ASP A 61 8.81 -9.91 12.51
N LYS A 62 9.92 -10.38 11.93
CA LYS A 62 11.26 -9.85 12.23
C LYS A 62 11.42 -8.43 11.70
N ALA A 63 10.94 -8.17 10.48
CA ALA A 63 10.98 -6.84 9.88
C ALA A 63 10.14 -5.86 10.71
N VAL A 64 8.90 -6.23 11.09
CA VAL A 64 8.01 -5.39 11.90
C VAL A 64 8.64 -5.09 13.27
N ALA A 65 9.18 -6.09 13.97
CA ALA A 65 9.81 -5.88 15.27
C ALA A 65 10.99 -4.89 15.18
N LEU A 66 11.88 -5.08 14.20
CA LEU A 66 13.02 -4.19 13.96
C LEU A 66 12.57 -2.76 13.62
N LEU A 67 11.62 -2.65 12.69
CA LEU A 67 11.17 -1.36 12.16
C LEU A 67 10.35 -0.56 13.16
N THR A 68 9.57 -1.23 14.01
CA THR A 68 8.80 -0.56 15.08
C THR A 68 9.75 0.19 16.01
N ARG A 69 10.89 -0.41 16.35
CA ARG A 69 11.93 0.28 17.11
C ARG A 69 12.64 1.35 16.28
N ALA A 70 12.94 1.06 15.02
CA ALA A 70 13.68 1.96 14.14
C ALA A 70 12.95 3.30 13.92
N VAL A 71 11.62 3.26 13.73
CA VAL A 71 10.82 4.50 13.53
C VAL A 71 10.64 5.32 14.80
N GLU A 72 10.84 4.75 15.99
CA GLU A 72 10.90 5.51 17.24
C GLU A 72 12.23 6.26 17.37
N LEU A 73 13.33 5.65 16.91
CA LEU A 73 14.68 6.22 16.99
C LEU A 73 14.90 7.31 15.95
N VAL A 74 14.43 7.07 14.72
CA VAL A 74 14.64 7.97 13.57
C VAL A 74 13.29 8.26 12.89
N PRO A 75 12.40 9.02 13.56
CA PRO A 75 11.01 9.18 13.14
C PRO A 75 10.81 9.93 11.83
N ASP A 76 11.83 10.65 11.35
CA ASP A 76 11.78 11.42 10.11
C ASP A 76 12.47 10.70 8.93
N ASN A 77 12.81 9.42 9.08
CA ASN A 77 13.34 8.63 7.97
C ASN A 77 12.20 7.97 7.17
N VAL A 78 11.99 8.47 5.95
CA VAL A 78 10.95 8.01 5.02
C VAL A 78 11.03 6.49 4.76
N MET A 79 12.23 5.98 4.50
CA MET A 79 12.44 4.57 4.12
C MET A 79 12.08 3.59 5.24
N LEU A 80 12.29 3.96 6.50
CA LEU A 80 11.89 3.14 7.65
C LEU A 80 10.37 2.99 7.73
N TRP A 81 9.62 4.08 7.53
CA TRP A 81 8.16 4.03 7.49
C TRP A 81 7.62 3.25 6.29
N MET A 82 8.25 3.41 5.12
CA MET A 82 7.93 2.62 3.92
C MET A 82 8.13 1.12 4.16
N ASN A 83 9.29 0.73 4.69
CA ASN A 83 9.58 -0.66 4.98
C ASN A 83 8.64 -1.19 6.07
N LEU A 84 8.28 -0.38 7.08
CA LEU A 84 7.31 -0.77 8.11
C LEU A 84 5.95 -1.07 7.51
N GLY A 85 5.46 -0.21 6.60
CA GLY A 85 4.21 -0.44 5.88
C GLY A 85 4.24 -1.74 5.07
N ALA A 86 5.33 -1.98 4.33
CA ALA A 86 5.50 -3.22 3.56
C ALA A 86 5.54 -4.46 4.47
N ALA A 87 6.25 -4.39 5.59
CA ALA A 87 6.36 -5.48 6.54
C ALA A 87 5.04 -5.79 7.26
N GLN A 88 4.29 -4.75 7.65
CA GLN A 88 2.98 -4.90 8.31
C GLN A 88 1.91 -5.43 7.35
N LEU A 89 1.99 -5.06 6.06
CA LEU A 89 1.11 -5.59 5.02
C LEU A 89 1.41 -7.07 4.76
N GLY A 90 2.69 -7.43 4.68
CA GLY A 90 3.13 -8.76 4.30
C GLY A 90 2.70 -9.11 2.88
N ARG A 91 1.97 -10.22 2.71
CA ARG A 91 1.37 -10.58 1.42
C ARG A 91 0.00 -9.96 1.30
N LEU A 92 -0.19 -9.09 0.30
CA LEU A 92 -1.45 -8.41 0.07
C LEU A 92 -2.63 -9.39 -0.07
N GLU A 93 -2.45 -10.49 -0.82
CA GLU A 93 -3.52 -11.45 -1.11
C GLU A 93 -4.02 -12.24 0.11
N THR A 94 -3.21 -12.29 1.17
CA THR A 94 -3.57 -12.95 2.44
C THR A 94 -3.68 -11.96 3.60
N SER A 95 -3.60 -10.65 3.30
CA SER A 95 -3.65 -9.62 4.32
C SER A 95 -5.08 -9.38 4.78
N GLY A 96 -5.27 -9.30 6.10
CA GLY A 96 -6.55 -8.94 6.70
C GLY A 96 -6.72 -7.42 6.85
N PRO A 97 -7.94 -6.93 7.13
CA PRO A 97 -8.23 -5.50 7.26
C PRO A 97 -7.32 -4.76 8.24
N ARG A 98 -6.99 -5.40 9.38
CA ARG A 98 -6.11 -4.83 10.41
C ARG A 98 -4.66 -4.66 9.92
N GLN A 99 -4.15 -5.60 9.13
CA GLN A 99 -2.78 -5.53 8.59
C GLN A 99 -2.70 -4.43 7.54
N GLN A 100 -3.69 -4.38 6.65
CA GLN A 100 -3.84 -3.30 5.67
C GLN A 100 -3.92 -1.93 6.32
N GLU A 101 -4.66 -1.78 7.43
CA GLU A 101 -4.82 -0.49 8.10
C GLU A 101 -3.52 0.00 8.73
N ARG A 102 -2.77 -0.90 9.37
CA ARG A 102 -1.44 -0.57 9.91
C ARG A 102 -0.48 -0.16 8.79
N ALA A 103 -0.49 -0.89 7.68
CA ALA A 103 0.33 -0.56 6.52
C ALA A 103 -0.02 0.81 5.95
N ILE A 104 -1.31 1.14 5.81
CA ILE A 104 -1.78 2.47 5.39
C ILE A 104 -1.22 3.55 6.32
N GLN A 105 -1.36 3.40 7.63
CA GLN A 105 -0.87 4.39 8.60
C GLN A 105 0.65 4.62 8.49
N ALA A 106 1.44 3.55 8.31
CA ALA A 106 2.88 3.67 8.11
C ALA A 106 3.21 4.37 6.78
N TYR A 107 2.51 4.04 5.70
CA TYR A 107 2.67 4.71 4.40
C TYR A 107 2.23 6.18 4.42
N GLU A 108 1.13 6.51 5.10
CA GLU A 108 0.70 7.89 5.32
C GLU A 108 1.75 8.67 6.10
N ARG A 109 2.38 8.04 7.10
CA ARG A 109 3.49 8.67 7.82
C ARG A 109 4.70 8.92 6.93
N ALA A 110 5.03 7.99 6.02
CA ALA A 110 6.07 8.22 5.01
C ALA A 110 5.72 9.40 4.10
N LEU A 111 4.46 9.50 3.63
CA LEU A 111 3.99 10.60 2.79
C LEU A 111 3.91 11.96 3.50
N GLN A 112 3.72 11.97 4.82
CA GLN A 112 3.79 13.20 5.62
C GLN A 112 5.21 13.76 5.67
N ILE A 113 6.22 12.89 5.64
CA ILE A 113 7.63 13.29 5.65
C ILE A 113 8.07 13.68 4.24
N ASP A 114 7.73 12.84 3.25
CA ASP A 114 8.01 13.08 1.84
C ASP A 114 6.78 12.73 0.98
N PRO A 115 6.05 13.74 0.46
CA PRO A 115 4.90 13.52 -0.42
C PRO A 115 5.21 12.77 -1.73
N GLN A 116 6.50 12.73 -2.13
CA GLN A 116 6.99 12.01 -3.30
C GLN A 116 7.70 10.70 -2.94
N ALA A 117 7.50 10.20 -1.71
CA ALA A 117 8.10 8.96 -1.25
C ALA A 117 7.93 7.83 -2.29
N PRO A 118 9.04 7.20 -2.76
CA PRO A 118 9.00 6.28 -3.87
C PRO A 118 8.05 5.10 -3.62
N ASN A 119 7.28 4.70 -4.63
CA ASN A 119 6.38 3.53 -4.60
C ASN A 119 5.26 3.55 -3.54
N VAL A 120 5.16 4.56 -2.67
CA VAL A 120 4.16 4.58 -1.58
C VAL A 120 2.75 4.74 -2.13
N HIS A 121 2.54 5.67 -3.04
CA HIS A 121 1.25 5.84 -3.72
C HIS A 121 0.81 4.56 -4.45
N TYR A 122 1.76 3.86 -5.07
CA TYR A 122 1.49 2.57 -5.72
C TYR A 122 1.00 1.51 -4.72
N HIS A 123 1.69 1.36 -3.58
CA HIS A 123 1.29 0.40 -2.55
C HIS A 123 -0.06 0.74 -1.91
N LEU A 124 -0.35 2.02 -1.64
CA LEU A 124 -1.67 2.45 -1.17
C LEU A 124 -2.76 2.12 -2.20
N GLY A 125 -2.50 2.38 -3.49
CA GLY A 125 -3.40 2.00 -4.58
C GLY A 125 -3.73 0.50 -4.60
N LEU A 126 -2.71 -0.35 -4.42
CA LEU A 126 -2.90 -1.79 -4.32
C LEU A 126 -3.76 -2.20 -3.12
N ILE A 127 -3.56 -1.58 -1.95
CA ILE A 127 -4.36 -1.87 -0.75
C ILE A 127 -5.82 -1.48 -0.97
N TYR A 128 -6.11 -0.29 -1.49
CA TYR A 128 -7.49 0.13 -1.74
C TYR A 128 -8.16 -0.69 -2.84
N LYS A 129 -7.40 -1.12 -3.86
CA LYS A 129 -7.89 -2.07 -4.86
C LYS A 129 -8.32 -3.38 -4.19
N GLU A 130 -7.51 -3.91 -3.28
CA GLU A 130 -7.83 -5.15 -2.55
C GLU A 130 -9.06 -5.00 -1.64
N ARG A 131 -9.29 -3.78 -1.11
CA ARG A 131 -10.51 -3.44 -0.34
C ARG A 131 -11.75 -3.20 -1.21
N GLY A 132 -11.62 -3.21 -2.54
CA GLY A 132 -12.71 -2.87 -3.46
C GLY A 132 -13.02 -1.37 -3.54
N GLU A 133 -12.21 -0.51 -2.92
CA GLU A 133 -12.35 0.95 -2.93
C GLU A 133 -11.77 1.54 -4.23
N LEU A 134 -12.37 1.19 -5.37
CA LEU A 134 -11.81 1.42 -6.71
C LEU A 134 -11.50 2.90 -7.00
N SER A 135 -12.35 3.83 -6.57
CA SER A 135 -12.12 5.27 -6.76
C SER A 135 -10.88 5.77 -6.02
N ARG A 136 -10.65 5.27 -4.79
CA ARG A 136 -9.43 5.61 -4.03
C ARG A 136 -8.21 4.97 -4.64
N ALA A 137 -8.31 3.70 -5.05
CA ALA A 137 -7.23 3.00 -5.73
C ALA A 137 -6.78 3.77 -6.98
N SER A 138 -7.74 4.19 -7.83
CA SER A 138 -7.50 5.01 -9.01
C SER A 138 -6.75 6.30 -8.69
N ALA A 139 -7.21 7.05 -7.67
CA ALA A 139 -6.54 8.29 -7.27
C ALA A 139 -5.10 8.08 -6.79
N PHE A 140 -4.80 6.96 -6.12
CA PHE A 140 -3.44 6.64 -5.70
C PHE A 140 -2.55 6.16 -6.84
N PHE A 141 -3.07 5.35 -7.78
CA PHE A 141 -2.30 5.00 -8.98
C PHE A 141 -2.00 6.22 -9.86
N GLN A 142 -2.94 7.18 -9.94
CA GLN A 142 -2.71 8.47 -10.60
C GLN A 142 -1.55 9.23 -9.94
N ARG A 143 -1.54 9.36 -8.61
CA ARG A 143 -0.43 9.98 -7.87
C ARG A 143 0.89 9.24 -8.04
N ALA A 144 0.87 7.91 -8.12
CA ALA A 144 2.07 7.13 -8.41
C ALA A 144 2.67 7.50 -9.77
N LEU A 145 1.84 7.75 -10.79
CA LEU A 145 2.28 8.21 -12.11
C LEU A 145 2.71 9.68 -12.14
N GLU A 146 2.19 10.52 -11.24
CA GLU A 146 2.68 11.89 -11.06
C GLU A 146 4.11 11.89 -10.52
N VAL A 147 4.43 10.99 -9.59
CA VAL A 147 5.78 10.82 -9.02
C VAL A 147 6.71 10.09 -10.00
N ASN A 148 6.23 9.01 -10.62
CA ASN A 148 6.98 8.23 -11.61
C ASN A 148 6.13 7.98 -12.87
N PRO A 149 6.21 8.86 -13.88
CA PRO A 149 5.44 8.71 -15.12
C PRO A 149 5.73 7.44 -15.92
N ALA A 150 6.89 6.82 -15.68
CA ALA A 150 7.35 5.61 -16.35
C ALA A 150 6.91 4.31 -15.65
N ASP A 151 6.21 4.38 -14.53
CA ASP A 151 5.67 3.21 -13.84
C ASP A 151 4.58 2.53 -14.69
N ARG A 152 4.97 1.44 -15.34
CA ARG A 152 4.08 0.68 -16.23
C ARG A 152 3.00 -0.07 -15.46
N ASP A 153 3.29 -0.47 -14.22
CA ASP A 153 2.34 -1.24 -13.40
C ASP A 153 1.27 -0.31 -12.83
N ALA A 154 1.66 0.88 -12.33
CA ALA A 154 0.71 1.91 -11.93
C ALA A 154 -0.23 2.31 -13.08
N ARG A 155 0.31 2.46 -14.30
CA ARG A 155 -0.49 2.76 -15.49
C ARG A 155 -1.51 1.67 -15.82
N ARG A 156 -1.08 0.40 -15.82
CA ARG A 156 -1.98 -0.74 -16.05
C ARG A 156 -3.08 -0.81 -15.00
N TRP A 157 -2.76 -0.56 -13.74
CA TRP A 157 -3.75 -0.56 -12.69
C TRP A 157 -4.72 0.61 -12.81
N LEU A 158 -4.24 1.82 -13.12
CA LEU A 158 -5.10 2.97 -13.36
C LEU A 158 -6.11 2.71 -14.49
N ASP A 159 -5.65 2.19 -15.62
CA ASP A 159 -6.52 1.83 -16.75
C ASP A 159 -7.58 0.79 -16.32
N ARG A 160 -7.16 -0.23 -15.55
CA ARG A 160 -8.08 -1.25 -15.02
C ARG A 160 -9.10 -0.68 -14.04
N MET A 161 -8.71 0.25 -13.17
CA MET A 161 -9.64 0.91 -12.24
C MET A 161 -10.68 1.71 -13.02
N GLY A 162 -10.27 2.41 -14.09
CA GLY A 162 -11.19 3.15 -14.97
C GLY A 162 -12.25 2.25 -15.60
N GLN A 163 -11.86 1.09 -16.13
CA GLN A 163 -12.78 0.10 -16.68
C GLN A 163 -13.78 -0.40 -15.64
N LEU A 164 -13.28 -0.82 -14.46
CA LEU A 164 -14.13 -1.33 -13.39
C LEU A 164 -15.12 -0.28 -12.88
N LEU A 165 -14.72 0.98 -12.82
CA LEU A 165 -15.61 2.08 -12.42
C LEU A 165 -16.70 2.33 -13.47
N GLN A 166 -16.38 2.25 -14.76
CA GLN A 166 -17.38 2.35 -15.84
C GLN A 166 -18.36 1.19 -15.80
N GLU A 167 -17.85 -0.04 -15.63
CA GLU A 167 -18.68 -1.24 -15.48
C GLU A 167 -19.63 -1.12 -14.28
N ALA A 168 -19.13 -0.65 -13.12
CA ALA A 168 -19.93 -0.44 -11.93
C ALA A 168 -21.01 0.64 -12.12
N GLN A 169 -20.68 1.73 -12.81
CA GLN A 169 -21.64 2.79 -13.12
C GLN A 169 -22.74 2.29 -14.07
N ALA A 170 -22.35 1.59 -15.15
CA ALA A 170 -23.32 1.04 -16.10
C ALA A 170 -24.25 0.01 -15.46
N GLN A 171 -23.74 -0.82 -14.53
CA GLN A 171 -24.56 -1.75 -13.77
C GLN A 171 -25.56 -1.01 -12.88
N LYS A 172 -25.14 0.07 -12.23
CA LYS A 172 -26.03 0.89 -11.42
C LYS A 172 -27.12 1.54 -12.27
N ASP A 173 -26.76 2.16 -13.38
CA ASP A 173 -27.71 2.81 -14.29
C ASP A 173 -28.75 1.81 -14.84
N ALA A 174 -28.31 0.58 -15.16
CA ALA A 174 -29.21 -0.49 -15.59
C ALA A 174 -30.14 -0.98 -14.49
N GLN A 175 -29.68 -1.03 -13.23
CA GLN A 175 -30.50 -1.39 -12.09
C GLN A 175 -31.55 -0.32 -11.79
N ASP A 176 -31.17 0.95 -11.83
CA ASP A 176 -32.06 2.08 -11.60
C ASP A 176 -33.16 2.10 -12.69
N ALA A 177 -32.80 1.92 -13.97
CA ALA A 177 -33.76 1.86 -15.08
C ALA A 177 -34.75 0.67 -14.96
N ALA A 178 -34.29 -0.50 -14.52
CA ALA A 178 -35.16 -1.66 -14.33
C ALA A 178 -36.15 -1.48 -13.17
N GLN A 179 -35.79 -0.72 -12.13
CA GLN A 179 -36.69 -0.41 -11.01
C GLN A 179 -37.77 0.61 -11.39
N ASP A 180 -37.46 1.53 -12.31
CA ASP A 180 -38.41 2.52 -12.80
C ASP A 180 -39.47 1.92 -13.75
N GLU A 181 -39.14 0.85 -14.50
CA GLU A 181 -40.09 0.14 -15.38
C GLU A 181 -41.10 -0.75 -14.62
N ASP A 182 -40.80 -1.16 -13.38
CA ASP A 182 -41.68 -1.96 -12.50
C ASP A 182 -42.55 -1.11 -11.54
N GLY A 183 -42.57 0.23 -11.71
CA GLY A 183 -43.45 1.15 -10.95
C GLY A 183 -44.94 0.85 -11.15
N PRO A 184 -45.81 1.12 -10.16
CA PRO A 184 -47.12 0.46 -10.03
C PRO A 184 -47.98 0.69 -11.28
N SER A 185 -48.33 -0.42 -11.94
CA SER A 185 -49.42 -0.48 -12.90
C SER A 185 -50.66 0.12 -12.22
N LEU A 186 -50.97 1.37 -12.59
CA LEU A 186 -52.26 1.98 -12.30
C LEU A 186 -53.28 1.21 -13.12
N ALA A 187 -53.68 0.04 -12.60
CA ALA A 187 -54.91 -0.61 -12.98
C ALA A 187 -56.01 0.41 -12.74
N GLY A 188 -56.47 0.99 -13.85
CA GLY A 188 -57.46 2.05 -13.87
C GLY A 188 -58.64 1.67 -13.01
N ASP A 189 -58.87 2.49 -12.00
CA ASP A 189 -60.13 2.64 -11.30
C ASP A 189 -61.22 2.95 -12.34
N VAL A 190 -61.91 1.90 -12.81
CA VAL A 190 -63.14 2.05 -13.57
C VAL A 190 -64.24 2.25 -12.53
N GLY A 191 -64.54 3.53 -12.29
CA GLY A 191 -65.64 3.95 -11.44
C GLY A 191 -66.94 3.26 -11.84
N GLN A 192 -67.50 2.49 -10.91
CA GLN A 192 -68.92 2.17 -10.90
C GLN A 192 -69.62 3.22 -10.04
N ASP A 193 -70.06 4.25 -10.73
CA ASP A 193 -71.12 5.14 -10.30
C ASP A 193 -72.45 4.43 -10.58
N ASP A 194 -73.03 3.80 -9.56
CA ASP A 194 -74.45 3.43 -9.57
C ASP A 194 -75.13 4.10 -8.37
N GLY A 195 -75.68 5.28 -8.68
CA GLY A 195 -76.54 6.05 -7.81
C GLY A 195 -77.73 5.24 -7.29
N GLY A 196 -78.04 5.46 -6.01
CA GLY A 196 -79.25 4.92 -5.39
C GLY A 196 -80.52 5.62 -5.86
N ALA A 197 -81.64 4.91 -5.78
CA ALA A 197 -82.77 5.22 -4.87
C ALA A 197 -84.02 4.44 -5.29
N ALA A 198 -84.76 4.03 -4.25
CA ALA A 198 -86.10 3.47 -4.27
C ALA A 198 -87.17 4.53 -4.58
#